data_AF-A0A7S0WLR3-F1
#
_entry.id   AF-A0A7S0WLR3-F1
#
_cell.length_a   1.000
_cell.length_b   1.000
_cell.length_c   1.000
_cell.angle_alpha   90.00
_cell.angle_beta   90.00
_cell.angle_gamma   90.00
#
_symmetry.space_group_name_H-M   'P 1'
#
loop_
_entity.id
_entity.type
_entity.pdbx_description
1 polymer ?
#
loop_
_entity_poly.entity_id
_entity_poly.type
_entity_poly.pdbx_seq_one_letter_code
_entity_poly.pdbx_strand_id
1 'polypeptide(L)'
;KMARPWRTSLVLLVALYHVISPLYISGEPIGRLAFTEEGTFKIIQFTDMHFGEPNGTENDAKSQEVMRSVLRAESDANLIMMSGDMVSGMKWNGTKGWFAETYARVLVPLKEAGIPYVFINGNHETEGDLSAREILELDRSLSRGQHGLSLMDRVATPSPGRIQSKTSGTNYRMAIYGWNKTAVLPSAILWGLDSETVGCEGMPRSWGCVHPTVLEWLRANAGNAPRVPMIAFVHIPPTEFVTMWSAGGVKNGTRGETTECALLNTGTFAALRALGVQSIYSGHDHSNDYVGEWHGVRLAYGRKTGYGSHG
;
A
#
# COMPACT_ATOMS: atom_id res chain seq x y z
N LYS A 1 78.62 -20.29 -13.51
CA LYS A 1 77.26 -20.10 -14.09
C LYS A 1 76.57 -21.46 -14.20
N MET A 2 75.84 -21.89 -13.17
CA MET A 2 74.88 -23.01 -13.25
C MET A 2 73.72 -22.65 -12.34
N ALA A 3 72.58 -22.33 -12.95
CA ALA A 3 71.35 -21.98 -12.26
C ALA A 3 70.57 -23.26 -11.93
N ARG A 4 70.11 -23.38 -10.67
CA ARG A 4 69.18 -24.41 -10.22
C ARG A 4 67.76 -24.08 -10.73
N PRO A 5 66.96 -25.06 -11.19
CA PRO A 5 65.56 -24.81 -11.51
C PRO A 5 64.73 -24.81 -10.23
N TRP A 6 63.90 -23.78 -10.09
CA TRP A 6 62.89 -23.69 -9.04
C TRP A 6 61.73 -24.63 -9.41
N ARG A 7 61.37 -25.54 -8.49
CA ARG A 7 60.15 -26.33 -8.60
C ARG A 7 58.99 -25.49 -8.07
N THR A 8 58.13 -25.00 -8.96
CA THR A 8 56.81 -24.48 -8.60
C THR A 8 55.87 -25.66 -8.37
N SER A 9 55.54 -25.93 -7.11
CA SER A 9 54.44 -26.83 -6.75
C SER A 9 53.11 -26.09 -6.94
N LEU A 10 52.30 -26.57 -7.89
CA LEU A 10 50.92 -26.11 -8.10
C LEU A 10 50.05 -26.71 -6.99
N VAL A 11 49.62 -25.91 -6.03
CA VAL A 11 48.61 -26.32 -5.03
C VAL A 11 47.24 -26.16 -5.68
N LEU A 12 46.59 -27.29 -6.01
CA LEU A 12 45.18 -27.31 -6.40
C LEU A 12 44.31 -27.02 -5.16
N LEU A 13 43.79 -25.80 -5.08
CA LEU A 13 42.67 -25.46 -4.19
C LEU A 13 41.39 -25.98 -4.85
N VAL A 14 40.91 -27.13 -4.41
CA VAL A 14 39.56 -27.61 -4.73
C VAL A 14 38.58 -26.74 -3.93
N ALA A 15 38.08 -25.68 -4.56
CA ALA A 15 36.91 -24.98 -4.06
C ALA A 15 35.69 -25.88 -4.29
N LEU A 16 35.24 -26.58 -3.24
CA LEU A 16 33.91 -27.17 -3.21
C LEU A 16 32.88 -26.04 -3.31
N TYR A 17 32.43 -25.74 -4.52
CA TYR A 17 31.15 -25.07 -4.72
C TYR A 17 30.08 -26.04 -4.24
N HIS A 18 29.60 -25.82 -3.01
CA HIS A 18 28.27 -26.28 -2.66
C HIS A 18 27.30 -25.49 -3.55
N VAL A 19 26.94 -26.11 -4.68
CA VAL A 19 25.74 -25.77 -5.43
C VAL A 19 24.59 -26.03 -4.46
N ILE A 20 24.17 -24.98 -3.76
CA ILE A 20 22.89 -24.96 -3.08
C ILE A 20 21.88 -24.97 -4.22
N SER A 21 21.49 -26.17 -4.66
CA SER A 21 20.35 -26.34 -5.55
C SER A 21 19.17 -25.64 -4.87
N PRO A 22 18.56 -24.61 -5.48
CA PRO A 22 17.32 -24.09 -4.95
C PRO A 22 16.34 -25.25 -4.99
N LEU A 23 15.84 -25.64 -3.83
CA LEU A 23 14.77 -26.61 -3.70
C LEU A 23 13.58 -26.04 -4.46
N TYR A 24 13.40 -26.46 -5.72
CA TYR A 24 12.20 -26.17 -6.48
C TYR A 24 11.08 -26.94 -5.80
N ILE A 25 10.36 -26.26 -4.91
CA ILE A 25 9.05 -26.70 -4.47
C ILE A 25 8.16 -26.59 -5.71
N SER A 26 7.98 -27.71 -6.41
CA SER A 26 7.01 -27.87 -7.47
C SER A 26 5.62 -27.92 -6.87
N GLY A 27 5.07 -26.75 -6.59
CA GLY A 27 3.64 -26.50 -6.54
C GLY A 27 3.39 -25.28 -7.41
N GLU A 28 2.43 -25.34 -8.34
CA GLU A 28 1.92 -24.15 -9.01
C GLU A 28 1.59 -23.10 -7.94
N PRO A 29 2.26 -21.92 -7.89
CA PRO A 29 1.95 -20.93 -6.89
C PRO A 29 0.58 -20.35 -7.23
N ILE A 30 -0.45 -20.78 -6.51
CA ILE A 30 -1.73 -20.08 -6.47
C ILE A 30 -1.46 -18.60 -6.19
N GLY A 31 -1.66 -17.74 -7.19
CA GLY A 31 -1.85 -16.29 -7.03
C GLY A 31 -0.62 -15.39 -6.99
N ARG A 32 0.31 -15.52 -7.95
CA ARG A 32 1.14 -14.37 -8.37
C ARG A 32 0.26 -13.38 -9.16
N LEU A 33 0.14 -12.14 -8.67
CA LEU A 33 -0.45 -11.06 -9.45
C LEU A 33 0.40 -10.79 -10.68
N ALA A 34 -0.25 -10.63 -11.81
CA ALA A 34 0.41 -10.40 -13.07
C ALA A 34 -0.39 -9.49 -13.97
N PHE A 35 0.31 -8.86 -14.90
CA PHE A 35 -0.31 -8.20 -16.06
C PHE A 35 -1.15 -9.20 -16.86
N THR A 36 -2.15 -8.69 -17.58
CA THR A 36 -2.86 -9.46 -18.61
C THR A 36 -1.93 -9.79 -19.77
N GLU A 37 -2.35 -10.67 -20.68
CA GLU A 37 -1.58 -11.00 -21.89
C GLU A 37 -1.37 -9.76 -22.78
N GLU A 38 -2.31 -8.82 -22.75
CA GLU A 38 -2.26 -7.52 -23.41
C GLU A 38 -1.34 -6.51 -22.71
N GLY A 39 -0.72 -6.89 -21.59
CA GLY A 39 0.21 -6.05 -20.84
C GLY A 39 -0.46 -4.99 -19.97
N THR A 40 -1.73 -5.19 -19.59
CA THR A 40 -2.46 -4.25 -18.73
C THR A 40 -2.52 -4.73 -17.27
N PHE A 41 -2.60 -3.79 -16.34
CA PHE A 41 -2.88 -4.09 -14.93
C PHE A 41 -3.79 -2.99 -14.36
N LYS A 42 -5.04 -3.35 -14.06
CA LYS A 42 -6.08 -2.43 -13.60
C LYS A 42 -6.25 -2.53 -12.09
N ILE A 43 -6.23 -1.37 -11.42
CA ILE A 43 -6.41 -1.23 -9.97
C ILE A 43 -7.62 -0.33 -9.73
N ILE A 44 -8.56 -0.79 -8.91
CA ILE A 44 -9.64 0.06 -8.37
C ILE A 44 -9.17 0.58 -7.01
N GLN A 45 -9.25 1.90 -6.79
CA GLN A 45 -9.00 2.51 -5.48
C GLN A 45 -10.34 2.82 -4.81
N PHE A 46 -10.53 2.33 -3.59
CA PHE A 46 -11.55 2.81 -2.67
C PHE A 46 -10.85 3.54 -1.52
N THR A 47 -11.30 4.75 -1.21
CA THR A 47 -10.73 5.59 -0.16
C THR A 47 -11.84 6.28 0.61
N ASP A 48 -11.63 6.51 1.90
CA ASP A 48 -12.51 7.35 2.73
C ASP A 48 -13.97 6.86 2.67
N MET A 49 -14.15 5.55 2.90
CA MET A 49 -15.48 4.94 2.87
C MET A 49 -16.29 5.26 4.14
N HIS A 50 -15.58 5.47 5.26
CA HIS A 50 -16.13 5.88 6.55
C HIS A 50 -17.32 5.05 7.04
N PHE A 51 -17.18 3.72 7.01
CA PHE A 51 -18.21 2.85 7.57
C PHE A 51 -18.32 3.05 9.08
N GLY A 52 -19.54 3.01 9.62
CA GLY A 52 -19.80 3.13 11.06
C GLY A 52 -20.03 4.54 11.59
N GLU A 53 -20.16 5.55 10.72
CA GLU A 53 -20.59 6.92 11.06
C GLU A 53 -22.00 6.97 11.70
N PRO A 54 -22.39 8.06 12.41
CA PRO A 54 -23.77 8.31 12.78
C PRO A 54 -24.68 8.33 11.54
N ASN A 55 -25.88 7.73 11.62
CA ASN A 55 -26.71 7.31 10.46
C ASN A 55 -26.10 6.13 9.65
N GLY A 56 -25.12 5.44 10.22
CA GLY A 56 -24.20 4.53 9.54
C GLY A 56 -24.82 3.35 8.83
N THR A 57 -25.94 2.79 9.29
CA THR A 57 -26.50 1.64 8.55
C THR A 57 -26.99 2.04 7.15
N GLU A 58 -27.55 3.23 6.99
CA GLU A 58 -28.02 3.71 5.67
C GLU A 58 -26.85 4.14 4.78
N ASN A 59 -25.89 4.89 5.35
CA ASN A 59 -24.72 5.33 4.60
C ASN A 59 -23.78 4.16 4.26
N ASP A 60 -23.58 3.20 5.16
CA ASP A 60 -22.85 1.95 4.89
C ASP A 60 -23.52 1.19 3.72
N ALA A 61 -24.87 1.14 3.68
CA ALA A 61 -25.59 0.50 2.58
C ALA A 61 -25.37 1.23 1.23
N LYS A 62 -25.47 2.57 1.21
CA LYS A 62 -25.17 3.37 0.02
C LYS A 62 -23.71 3.24 -0.42
N SER A 63 -22.78 3.21 0.54
CA SER A 63 -21.36 2.92 0.32
C SER A 63 -21.17 1.54 -0.34
N GLN A 64 -21.87 0.50 0.12
CA GLN A 64 -21.83 -0.79 -0.55
C GLN A 64 -22.44 -0.75 -1.96
N GLU A 65 -23.51 0.00 -2.19
CA GLU A 65 -24.14 0.13 -3.52
C GLU A 65 -23.21 0.81 -4.54
N VAL A 66 -22.49 1.86 -4.14
CA VAL A 66 -21.50 2.51 -5.01
C VAL A 66 -20.30 1.59 -5.24
N MET A 67 -19.80 0.90 -4.21
CA MET A 67 -18.74 -0.11 -4.38
C MET A 67 -19.16 -1.19 -5.39
N ARG A 68 -20.35 -1.76 -5.24
CA ARG A 68 -20.89 -2.74 -6.19
C ARG A 68 -21.00 -2.18 -7.61
N SER A 69 -21.39 -0.92 -7.75
CA SER A 69 -21.54 -0.29 -9.07
C SER A 69 -20.20 -0.12 -9.76
N VAL A 70 -19.18 0.36 -9.03
CA VAL A 70 -17.79 0.46 -9.53
C VAL A 70 -17.25 -0.92 -9.87
N LEU A 71 -17.41 -1.90 -8.98
CA LEU A 71 -16.90 -3.26 -9.17
C LEU A 71 -17.58 -4.00 -10.33
N ARG A 72 -18.86 -3.72 -10.61
CA ARG A 72 -19.53 -4.24 -11.81
C ARG A 72 -19.03 -3.58 -13.09
N ALA A 73 -18.83 -2.26 -13.06
CA ALA A 73 -18.36 -1.50 -14.22
C ALA A 73 -16.90 -1.84 -14.58
N GLU A 74 -16.08 -2.10 -13.57
CA GLU A 74 -14.64 -2.39 -13.68
C GLU A 74 -14.35 -3.86 -13.30
N SER A 75 -15.20 -4.78 -13.73
CA SER A 75 -15.15 -6.20 -13.32
C SER A 75 -13.91 -6.97 -13.80
N ASP A 76 -13.17 -6.40 -14.74
CA ASP A 76 -11.87 -6.88 -15.25
C ASP A 76 -10.68 -6.37 -14.43
N ALA A 77 -10.89 -5.65 -13.32
CA ALA A 77 -9.81 -5.19 -12.46
C ALA A 77 -9.00 -6.36 -11.85
N ASN A 78 -7.69 -6.18 -11.77
CA ASN A 78 -6.77 -7.18 -11.26
C ASN A 78 -6.58 -7.09 -9.74
N LEU A 79 -6.84 -5.91 -9.17
CA LEU A 79 -6.60 -5.62 -7.76
C LEU A 79 -7.53 -4.51 -7.27
N ILE A 80 -7.96 -4.60 -6.02
CA ILE A 80 -8.58 -3.50 -5.28
C ILE A 80 -7.58 -2.97 -4.25
N MET A 81 -7.44 -1.66 -4.19
CA MET A 81 -6.68 -0.94 -3.18
C MET A 81 -7.65 -0.19 -2.27
N MET A 82 -7.72 -0.59 -0.99
CA MET A 82 -8.39 0.19 0.05
C MET A 82 -7.37 1.15 0.67
N SER A 83 -7.41 2.44 0.33
CA SER A 83 -6.31 3.36 0.63
C SER A 83 -6.40 4.13 1.94
N GLY A 84 -7.22 3.67 2.90
CA GLY A 84 -7.37 4.26 4.22
C GLY A 84 -8.77 4.81 4.50
N ASP A 85 -9.11 4.94 5.79
CA ASP A 85 -10.40 5.37 6.31
C ASP A 85 -11.60 4.59 5.74
N MET A 86 -11.45 3.25 5.70
CA MET A 86 -12.54 2.34 5.39
C MET A 86 -13.57 2.30 6.53
N VAL A 87 -13.11 2.39 7.77
CA VAL A 87 -13.92 2.36 8.99
C VAL A 87 -13.63 3.62 9.81
N SER A 88 -14.67 4.34 10.23
CA SER A 88 -14.54 5.51 11.12
C SER A 88 -14.36 5.06 12.57
N GLY A 89 -13.15 4.63 12.96
CA GLY A 89 -12.86 4.17 14.33
C GLY A 89 -13.22 5.18 15.43
N MET A 90 -13.12 6.49 15.15
CA MET A 90 -13.58 7.56 16.07
C MET A 90 -15.04 7.46 16.50
N LYS A 91 -15.86 6.67 15.80
CA LYS A 91 -17.30 6.48 16.09
C LYS A 91 -17.57 5.25 16.94
N TRP A 92 -16.52 4.54 17.34
CA TRP A 92 -16.62 3.42 18.25
C TRP A 92 -17.31 3.83 19.56
N ASN A 93 -18.32 3.06 19.95
CA ASN A 93 -19.16 3.34 21.12
C ASN A 93 -18.72 2.62 22.41
N GLY A 94 -17.50 2.07 22.43
CA GLY A 94 -16.98 1.29 23.57
C GLY A 94 -17.33 -0.21 23.52
N THR A 95 -18.13 -0.67 22.55
CA THR A 95 -18.51 -2.08 22.43
C THR A 95 -17.38 -2.91 21.82
N LYS A 96 -16.98 -3.99 22.48
CA LYS A 96 -15.98 -4.94 21.95
C LYS A 96 -16.53 -5.67 20.73
N GLY A 97 -15.72 -5.82 19.69
CA GLY A 97 -16.07 -6.45 18.41
C GLY A 97 -16.66 -5.47 17.39
N TRP A 98 -16.85 -4.20 17.76
CA TRP A 98 -17.50 -3.20 16.90
C TRP A 98 -16.74 -2.97 15.59
N PHE A 99 -15.41 -2.86 15.64
CA PHE A 99 -14.61 -2.71 14.43
C PHE A 99 -14.73 -3.95 13.55
N ALA A 100 -14.69 -5.15 14.13
CA ALA A 100 -14.77 -6.39 13.36
C ALA A 100 -16.10 -6.53 12.61
N GLU A 101 -17.22 -6.19 13.26
CA GLU A 101 -18.54 -6.18 12.62
C GLU A 101 -18.63 -5.14 11.51
N THR A 102 -18.08 -3.95 11.72
CA THR A 102 -18.11 -2.86 10.74
C THR A 102 -17.20 -3.17 9.54
N TYR A 103 -15.98 -3.66 9.78
CA TYR A 103 -15.05 -4.09 8.74
C TYR A 103 -15.63 -5.26 7.93
N ALA A 104 -16.34 -6.20 8.55
CA ALA A 104 -17.03 -7.26 7.82
C ALA A 104 -18.04 -6.72 6.80
N ARG A 105 -18.71 -5.58 7.08
CA ARG A 105 -19.60 -4.90 6.11
C ARG A 105 -18.83 -4.27 4.95
N VAL A 106 -17.65 -3.71 5.18
CA VAL A 106 -16.76 -3.19 4.12
C VAL A 106 -16.40 -4.31 3.14
N LEU A 107 -16.13 -5.52 3.65
CA LEU A 107 -15.69 -6.65 2.84
C LEU A 107 -16.81 -7.29 1.98
N VAL A 108 -18.09 -7.02 2.26
CA VAL A 108 -19.22 -7.64 1.53
C VAL A 108 -19.13 -7.44 0.01
N PRO A 109 -19.09 -6.20 -0.53
CA PRO A 109 -19.00 -5.97 -1.97
C PRO A 109 -17.70 -6.52 -2.59
N LEU A 110 -16.59 -6.53 -1.83
CA LEU A 110 -15.32 -7.11 -2.30
C LEU A 110 -15.45 -8.62 -2.49
N LYS A 111 -16.06 -9.31 -1.51
CA LYS A 111 -16.33 -10.75 -1.55
C LYS A 111 -17.27 -11.13 -2.70
N GLU A 112 -18.29 -10.31 -2.95
CA GLU A 112 -19.21 -10.49 -4.08
C GLU A 112 -18.50 -10.36 -5.43
N ALA A 113 -17.58 -9.39 -5.56
CA ALA A 113 -16.83 -9.17 -6.80
C ALA A 113 -15.77 -10.25 -7.07
N GLY A 114 -15.23 -10.90 -6.01
CA GLY A 114 -14.22 -11.94 -6.15
C GLY A 114 -12.85 -11.43 -6.61
N ILE A 115 -12.61 -10.12 -6.55
CA ILE A 115 -11.35 -9.48 -6.94
C ILE A 115 -10.44 -9.39 -5.69
N PRO A 116 -9.17 -9.79 -5.78
CA PRO A 116 -8.26 -9.71 -4.65
C PRO A 116 -8.00 -8.24 -4.25
N TYR A 117 -7.68 -8.01 -2.98
CA TYR A 117 -7.44 -6.68 -2.46
C TYR A 117 -6.21 -6.59 -1.55
N VAL A 118 -5.72 -5.38 -1.40
CA VAL A 118 -4.83 -4.95 -0.30
C VAL A 118 -5.33 -3.65 0.27
N PHE A 119 -4.82 -3.31 1.45
CA PHE A 119 -5.22 -2.08 2.13
C PHE A 119 -4.04 -1.39 2.81
N ILE A 120 -4.18 -0.09 3.04
CA ILE A 120 -3.41 0.66 4.03
C ILE A 120 -4.37 1.23 5.07
N ASN A 121 -3.87 1.45 6.27
CA ASN A 121 -4.61 2.16 7.29
C ASN A 121 -4.61 3.66 6.96
N GLY A 122 -5.74 4.30 7.21
CA GLY A 122 -5.85 5.74 7.37
C GLY A 122 -5.80 6.14 8.85
N ASN A 123 -6.11 7.40 9.11
CA ASN A 123 -6.03 7.96 10.44
C ASN A 123 -7.15 7.49 11.37
N HIS A 124 -8.27 7.02 10.82
CA HIS A 124 -9.43 6.60 11.61
C HIS A 124 -9.44 5.11 11.96
N GLU A 125 -8.69 4.26 11.27
CA GLU A 125 -8.71 2.81 11.51
C GLU A 125 -8.44 2.42 12.97
N THR A 126 -7.45 3.04 13.61
CA THR A 126 -6.97 2.62 14.94
C THR A 126 -7.59 3.40 16.10
N GLU A 127 -8.67 4.12 15.86
CA GLU A 127 -9.39 4.88 16.91
C GLU A 127 -10.52 4.06 17.56
N GLY A 128 -10.79 2.86 17.04
CA GLY A 128 -11.78 1.92 17.57
C GLY A 128 -11.23 0.95 18.61
N ASP A 129 -11.84 -0.23 18.71
CA ASP A 129 -11.48 -1.26 19.69
C ASP A 129 -10.28 -2.14 19.31
N LEU A 130 -9.67 -1.90 18.14
CA LEU A 130 -8.54 -2.70 17.63
C LEU A 130 -7.34 -1.81 17.29
N SER A 131 -6.15 -2.30 17.62
CA SER A 131 -4.87 -1.75 17.13
C SER A 131 -4.65 -2.08 15.66
N ALA A 132 -3.75 -1.36 14.98
CA ALA A 132 -3.38 -1.65 13.59
C ALA A 132 -2.94 -3.10 13.34
N ARG A 133 -2.25 -3.70 14.32
CA ARG A 133 -1.85 -5.10 14.25
C ARG A 133 -3.04 -6.04 14.33
N GLU A 134 -3.97 -5.78 15.25
CA GLU A 134 -5.19 -6.58 15.39
C GLU A 134 -6.10 -6.44 14.16
N ILE A 135 -6.14 -5.28 13.51
CA ILE A 135 -6.84 -5.08 12.24
C ILE A 135 -6.24 -5.95 11.13
N LEU A 136 -4.90 -5.98 11.01
CA LEU A 136 -4.23 -6.88 10.06
C LEU A 136 -4.50 -8.37 10.38
N GLU A 137 -4.47 -8.75 11.65
CA GLU A 137 -4.76 -10.13 12.07
C GLU A 137 -6.23 -10.50 11.82
N LEU A 138 -7.16 -9.57 12.05
CA LEU A 138 -8.58 -9.70 11.71
C LEU A 138 -8.76 -9.89 10.20
N ASP A 139 -8.20 -9.00 9.37
CA ASP A 139 -8.27 -9.08 7.91
C ASP A 139 -7.83 -10.44 7.38
N ARG A 140 -6.68 -10.91 7.87
CA ARG A 140 -6.15 -12.24 7.57
C ARG A 140 -7.12 -13.32 8.00
N SER A 141 -7.68 -13.24 9.20
CA SER A 141 -8.62 -14.24 9.73
C SER A 141 -9.90 -14.35 8.90
N LEU A 142 -10.44 -13.20 8.45
CA LEU A 142 -11.65 -13.11 7.62
C LEU A 142 -11.39 -13.54 6.17
N SER A 143 -10.12 -13.63 5.79
CA SER A 143 -9.63 -14.01 4.46
C SER A 143 -9.00 -15.41 4.42
N ARG A 144 -9.08 -16.23 5.47
CA ARG A 144 -8.55 -17.61 5.45
C ARG A 144 -9.44 -18.53 4.59
N GLY A 145 -8.81 -19.25 3.66
CA GLY A 145 -9.46 -20.29 2.84
C GLY A 145 -9.00 -20.27 1.37
N GLN A 146 -9.47 -21.23 0.56
CA GLN A 146 -9.18 -21.29 -0.89
C GLN A 146 -9.66 -20.06 -1.68
N HIS A 147 -10.50 -19.21 -1.08
CA HIS A 147 -11.09 -18.01 -1.68
C HIS A 147 -10.74 -16.71 -0.93
N GLY A 148 -9.66 -16.72 -0.14
CA GLY A 148 -9.16 -15.51 0.51
C GLY A 148 -8.79 -14.42 -0.49
N LEU A 149 -9.47 -13.27 -0.43
CA LEU A 149 -9.24 -12.14 -1.35
C LEU A 149 -8.14 -11.18 -0.86
N SER A 150 -7.90 -11.08 0.45
CA SER A 150 -6.79 -10.28 0.96
C SER A 150 -5.45 -10.86 0.52
N LEU A 151 -4.57 -10.00 0.00
CA LEU A 151 -3.19 -10.37 -0.34
C LEU A 151 -2.18 -9.91 0.72
N MET A 152 -2.62 -9.48 1.90
CA MET A 152 -1.72 -8.96 2.95
C MET A 152 -0.78 -10.03 3.56
N ASP A 153 -1.03 -11.32 3.32
CA ASP A 153 -0.10 -12.42 3.62
C ASP A 153 0.93 -12.69 2.51
N ARG A 154 0.79 -12.00 1.37
CA ARG A 154 1.58 -12.24 0.14
C ARG A 154 2.42 -11.03 -0.27
N VAL A 155 2.42 -9.98 0.55
CA VAL A 155 3.25 -8.78 0.36
C VAL A 155 4.53 -8.86 1.19
N ALA A 156 5.58 -8.19 0.72
CA ALA A 156 6.82 -8.08 1.47
C ALA A 156 6.76 -6.88 2.42
N THR A 157 6.84 -7.14 3.72
CA THR A 157 6.81 -6.13 4.78
C THR A 157 8.22 -5.86 5.34
N PRO A 158 8.44 -4.72 6.02
CA PRO A 158 9.64 -4.52 6.83
C PRO A 158 9.82 -5.64 7.87
N SER A 159 11.06 -5.97 8.21
CA SER A 159 11.34 -6.96 9.25
C SER A 159 10.70 -6.55 10.59
N PRO A 160 10.07 -7.49 11.33
CA PRO A 160 9.50 -7.20 12.64
C PRO A 160 10.49 -6.49 13.57
N GLY A 161 10.02 -5.49 14.31
CA GLY A 161 10.83 -4.72 15.26
C GLY A 161 11.77 -3.68 14.64
N ARG A 162 11.83 -3.55 13.30
CA ARG A 162 12.58 -2.46 12.64
C ARG A 162 11.78 -1.17 12.47
N ILE A 163 10.45 -1.26 12.51
CA ILE A 163 9.57 -0.11 12.36
C ILE A 163 9.12 0.34 13.75
N GLN A 164 9.32 1.62 14.04
CA GLN A 164 8.95 2.25 15.32
C GLN A 164 7.61 3.01 15.24
N SER A 165 6.87 2.84 14.14
CA SER A 165 5.59 3.49 13.90
C SER A 165 4.51 3.03 14.87
N LYS A 166 3.70 3.98 15.35
CA LYS A 166 2.63 3.77 16.35
C LYS A 166 1.49 2.91 15.82
N THR A 167 1.24 2.97 14.52
CA THR A 167 0.17 2.26 13.83
C THR A 167 0.70 1.22 12.86
N SER A 168 1.96 0.78 13.02
CA SER A 168 2.62 -0.13 12.09
C SER A 168 1.81 -1.41 11.84
N GLY A 169 1.09 -1.45 10.71
CA GLY A 169 0.37 -2.64 10.25
C GLY A 169 0.39 -2.80 8.74
N THR A 170 0.51 -1.71 7.98
CA THR A 170 0.24 -1.73 6.53
C THR A 170 1.36 -1.16 5.65
N ASN A 171 2.61 -1.25 6.12
CA ASN A 171 3.79 -0.94 5.29
C ASN A 171 4.22 -2.16 4.48
N TYR A 172 4.15 -2.09 3.16
CA TYR A 172 4.54 -3.21 2.29
C TYR A 172 4.92 -2.81 0.87
N ARG A 173 5.64 -3.73 0.21
CA ARG A 173 5.85 -3.75 -1.23
C ARG A 173 5.24 -5.00 -1.82
N MET A 174 4.61 -4.86 -2.96
CA MET A 174 3.98 -5.93 -3.70
C MET A 174 4.60 -6.02 -5.09
N ALA A 175 4.95 -7.23 -5.49
CA ALA A 175 5.47 -7.54 -6.82
C ALA A 175 4.32 -7.92 -7.77
N ILE A 176 4.30 -7.29 -8.95
CA ILE A 176 3.42 -7.64 -10.06
C ILE A 176 4.31 -8.20 -11.18
N TYR A 177 3.97 -9.39 -11.69
CA TYR A 177 4.79 -10.11 -12.67
C TYR A 177 4.24 -9.98 -14.09
N GLY A 178 5.05 -10.32 -15.09
CA GLY A 178 4.55 -10.48 -16.46
C GLY A 178 3.48 -11.57 -16.54
N TRP A 179 2.66 -11.53 -17.60
CA TRP A 179 1.50 -12.40 -17.80
C TRP A 179 1.78 -13.90 -17.60
N ASN A 180 2.97 -14.35 -18.02
CA ASN A 180 3.38 -15.75 -17.92
C ASN A 180 3.76 -16.20 -16.51
N LYS A 181 3.93 -15.27 -15.55
CA LYS A 181 4.27 -15.51 -14.13
C LYS A 181 5.57 -16.30 -13.89
N THR A 182 6.37 -16.57 -14.93
CA THR A 182 7.58 -17.41 -14.84
C THR A 182 8.82 -16.61 -14.43
N ALA A 183 8.81 -15.30 -14.66
CA ALA A 183 9.95 -14.45 -14.35
C ALA A 183 10.26 -14.44 -12.83
N VAL A 184 11.55 -14.44 -12.50
CA VAL A 184 12.03 -14.28 -11.12
C VAL A 184 11.84 -12.84 -10.66
N LEU A 185 12.14 -11.88 -11.54
CA LEU A 185 12.01 -10.46 -11.26
C LEU A 185 10.58 -9.97 -11.56
N PRO A 186 10.06 -9.01 -10.75
CA PRO A 186 8.78 -8.37 -11.04
C PRO A 186 8.86 -7.53 -12.31
N SER A 187 7.68 -7.27 -12.90
CA SER A 187 7.47 -6.34 -14.01
C SER A 187 6.90 -4.99 -13.55
N ALA A 188 6.36 -4.89 -12.32
CA ALA A 188 6.01 -3.66 -11.65
C ALA A 188 6.01 -3.85 -10.12
N ILE A 189 6.06 -2.74 -9.37
CA ILE A 189 6.00 -2.74 -7.90
C ILE A 189 4.93 -1.76 -7.42
N LEU A 190 4.12 -2.21 -6.46
CA LEU A 190 3.19 -1.36 -5.72
C LEU A 190 3.70 -1.21 -4.28
N TRP A 191 3.71 0.02 -3.77
CA TRP A 191 4.02 0.33 -2.38
C TRP A 191 2.75 0.75 -1.63
N GLY A 192 2.51 0.14 -0.48
CA GLY A 192 1.54 0.62 0.51
C GLY A 192 2.29 1.18 1.71
N LEU A 193 2.02 2.42 2.08
CA LEU A 193 2.70 3.12 3.16
C LEU A 193 1.69 3.59 4.22
N ASP A 194 1.94 3.20 5.46
CA ASP A 194 1.18 3.62 6.63
C ASP A 194 1.64 5.03 7.02
N SER A 195 0.74 6.00 6.91
CA SER A 195 1.01 7.40 7.23
C SER A 195 0.69 7.76 8.67
N GLU A 196 0.42 6.79 9.53
CA GLU A 196 -0.04 7.01 10.91
C GLU A 196 -1.35 7.81 11.02
N THR A 197 -1.70 8.19 12.26
CA THR A 197 -2.92 8.93 12.57
C THR A 197 -2.61 10.42 12.77
N VAL A 198 -2.33 10.81 14.01
CA VAL A 198 -1.99 12.17 14.43
C VAL A 198 -0.59 12.22 15.02
N GLY A 199 0.07 13.31 14.70
CA GLY A 199 1.44 13.63 15.05
C GLY A 199 2.47 13.01 14.11
N CYS A 200 3.56 13.74 13.90
CA CYS A 200 4.69 13.30 13.11
C CYS A 200 5.98 13.70 13.83
N GLU A 201 6.89 12.76 14.09
CA GLU A 201 8.21 13.01 14.70
C GLU A 201 8.17 13.90 15.95
N GLY A 202 7.23 13.62 16.86
CA GLY A 202 7.08 14.37 18.12
C GLY A 202 6.33 15.71 18.00
N MET A 203 5.73 16.03 16.84
CA MET A 203 4.86 17.19 16.66
C MET A 203 3.39 16.80 16.88
N PRO A 204 2.80 17.00 18.08
CA PRO A 204 1.47 16.48 18.41
C PRO A 204 0.30 17.16 17.67
N ARG A 205 0.51 18.36 17.12
CA ARG A 205 -0.51 19.10 16.34
C ARG A 205 -0.45 18.83 14.83
N SER A 206 0.47 17.98 14.40
CA SER A 206 0.60 17.60 12.99
C SER A 206 -0.37 16.46 12.67
N TRP A 207 -0.76 16.31 11.41
CA TRP A 207 -1.20 15.02 10.91
C TRP A 207 -0.04 14.01 10.87
N GLY A 208 -0.40 12.74 10.76
CA GLY A 208 0.54 11.63 10.63
C GLY A 208 1.44 11.75 9.40
N CYS A 209 2.58 11.08 9.46
CA CYS A 209 3.51 10.96 8.35
C CYS A 209 4.05 9.54 8.25
N VAL A 210 4.54 9.17 7.07
CA VAL A 210 5.32 7.94 6.93
C VAL A 210 6.56 8.04 7.82
N HIS A 211 6.62 7.16 8.82
CA HIS A 211 7.64 7.18 9.86
C HIS A 211 9.06 7.02 9.27
N PRO A 212 10.10 7.71 9.78
CA PRO A 212 11.45 7.65 9.21
C PRO A 212 12.04 6.25 9.08
N THR A 213 11.74 5.32 9.99
CA THR A 213 12.19 3.92 9.88
C THR A 213 11.58 3.21 8.65
N VAL A 214 10.39 3.62 8.20
CA VAL A 214 9.81 3.14 6.94
C VAL A 214 10.56 3.76 5.76
N LEU A 215 10.95 5.04 5.85
CA LEU A 215 11.76 5.70 4.83
C LEU A 215 13.16 5.08 4.69
N GLU A 216 13.78 4.66 5.80
CA GLU A 216 15.02 3.88 5.79
C GLU A 216 14.83 2.56 5.06
N TRP A 217 13.72 1.87 5.31
CA TRP A 217 13.37 0.64 4.58
C TRP A 217 13.16 0.89 3.08
N LEU A 218 12.47 1.97 2.69
CA LEU A 218 12.33 2.38 1.29
C LEU A 218 13.70 2.60 0.63
N ARG A 219 14.58 3.37 1.27
CA ARG A 219 15.94 3.66 0.77
C ARG A 219 16.80 2.41 0.66
N ALA A 220 16.70 1.47 1.62
CA ALA A 220 17.41 0.20 1.57
C ALA A 220 16.96 -0.69 0.39
N ASN A 221 15.71 -0.54 -0.07
CA ASN A 221 15.22 -1.25 -1.25
C ASN A 221 15.62 -0.56 -2.57
N ALA A 222 16.01 0.73 -2.56
CA ALA A 222 16.34 1.47 -3.77
C ALA A 222 17.59 0.94 -4.49
N GLY A 223 18.60 0.48 -3.75
CA GLY A 223 19.84 -0.05 -4.34
C GLY A 223 19.67 -1.39 -5.09
N ASN A 224 18.59 -2.12 -4.83
CA ASN A 224 18.32 -3.45 -5.40
C ASN A 224 17.02 -3.49 -6.22
N ALA A 225 16.38 -2.34 -6.46
CA ALA A 225 15.10 -2.31 -7.12
C ALA A 225 15.28 -2.55 -8.63
N PRO A 226 14.55 -3.50 -9.24
CA PRO A 226 14.51 -3.61 -10.69
C PRO A 226 13.97 -2.30 -11.27
N ARG A 227 14.48 -1.86 -12.42
CA ARG A 227 13.99 -0.67 -13.12
C ARG A 227 12.64 -0.97 -13.79
N VAL A 228 11.60 -1.02 -12.99
CA VAL A 228 10.23 -1.34 -13.40
C VAL A 228 9.28 -0.22 -12.99
N PRO A 229 8.09 -0.11 -13.62
CA PRO A 229 7.03 0.74 -13.14
C PRO A 229 6.77 0.58 -11.65
N MET A 230 6.73 1.69 -10.92
CA MET A 230 6.39 1.69 -9.50
C MET A 230 5.36 2.76 -9.18
N ILE A 231 4.40 2.38 -8.34
CA ILE A 231 3.37 3.27 -7.81
C ILE A 231 3.33 3.14 -6.29
N ALA A 232 2.83 4.17 -5.61
CA ALA A 232 2.68 4.18 -4.16
C ALA A 232 1.31 4.68 -3.73
N PHE A 233 0.79 4.12 -2.65
CA PHE A 233 -0.40 4.58 -1.95
C PHE A 233 -0.01 4.98 -0.52
N VAL A 234 -0.52 6.12 -0.09
CA VAL A 234 -0.31 6.67 1.25
C VAL A 234 -1.55 7.49 1.61
N HIS A 235 -2.19 7.20 2.75
CA HIS A 235 -3.49 7.80 3.08
C HIS A 235 -3.37 9.32 3.24
N ILE A 236 -2.61 9.76 4.25
CA ILE A 236 -2.32 11.18 4.49
C ILE A 236 -1.26 11.63 3.46
N PRO A 237 -1.57 12.65 2.64
CA PRO A 237 -0.71 13.09 1.55
C PRO A 237 0.63 13.64 2.06
N PRO A 238 1.77 13.35 1.39
CA PRO A 238 3.02 14.07 1.61
C PRO A 238 2.86 15.58 1.34
N THR A 239 3.68 16.39 2.00
CA THR A 239 3.67 17.86 1.88
C THR A 239 3.76 18.36 0.44
N GLU A 240 4.33 17.56 -0.46
CA GLU A 240 4.48 17.87 -1.87
C GLU A 240 3.16 17.97 -2.63
N PHE A 241 2.05 17.45 -2.11
CA PHE A 241 0.73 17.72 -2.67
C PHE A 241 0.34 19.20 -2.52
N VAL A 242 0.67 19.82 -1.37
CA VAL A 242 0.46 21.25 -1.12
C VAL A 242 1.35 22.10 -2.01
N THR A 243 2.64 21.76 -2.11
CA THR A 243 3.61 22.54 -2.91
C THR A 243 3.30 22.43 -4.40
N MET A 244 2.98 21.23 -4.88
CA MET A 244 2.56 20.99 -6.26
C MET A 244 1.31 21.80 -6.62
N TRP A 245 0.28 21.78 -5.77
CA TRP A 245 -0.91 22.59 -5.99
C TRP A 245 -0.58 24.08 -6.05
N SER A 246 0.17 24.58 -5.06
CA SER A 246 0.52 26.00 -4.94
C SER A 246 1.36 26.51 -6.10
N ALA A 247 2.15 25.62 -6.72
CA ALA A 247 2.94 25.92 -7.91
C ALA A 247 2.16 25.77 -9.23
N GLY A 248 0.86 25.49 -9.20
CA GLY A 248 0.04 25.28 -10.40
C GLY A 248 0.33 23.96 -11.12
N GLY A 249 0.80 22.94 -10.39
CA GLY A 249 1.15 21.62 -10.95
C GLY A 249 -0.04 20.71 -11.28
N VAL A 250 -1.26 21.11 -10.88
CA VAL A 250 -2.48 20.35 -11.16
C VAL A 250 -2.77 20.32 -12.65
N LYS A 251 -3.08 19.13 -13.16
CA LYS A 251 -3.34 18.88 -14.57
C LYS A 251 -4.83 18.69 -14.85
N ASN A 252 -5.55 18.08 -13.92
CA ASN A 252 -6.98 17.85 -14.04
C ASN A 252 -7.64 17.64 -12.68
N GLY A 253 -8.93 17.93 -12.58
CA GLY A 253 -9.73 17.75 -11.37
C GLY A 253 -9.85 19.00 -10.51
N THR A 254 -10.34 18.81 -9.28
CA THR A 254 -10.73 19.88 -8.36
C THR A 254 -10.16 19.65 -6.96
N ARG A 255 -9.71 20.75 -6.33
CA ARG A 255 -9.41 20.79 -4.90
C ARG A 255 -10.56 21.48 -4.19
N GLY A 256 -11.41 20.70 -3.53
CA GLY A 256 -12.56 21.20 -2.78
C GLY A 256 -12.20 21.68 -1.39
N GLU A 257 -11.04 21.28 -0.85
CA GLU A 257 -10.62 21.67 0.50
C GLU A 257 -9.10 21.85 0.65
N THR A 258 -8.67 22.28 1.84
CA THR A 258 -7.24 22.41 2.11
C THR A 258 -6.64 21.02 2.26
N THR A 259 -5.52 20.75 1.58
CA THR A 259 -4.75 19.52 1.82
C THR A 259 -4.24 19.50 3.24
N GLU A 260 -4.74 18.57 4.04
CA GLU A 260 -4.30 18.26 5.38
C GLU A 260 -3.16 17.23 5.30
N CYS A 261 -1.93 17.69 5.57
CA CYS A 261 -0.73 16.86 5.56
C CYS A 261 0.06 17.03 6.86
N ALA A 262 1.09 16.20 7.04
CA ALA A 262 2.04 16.44 8.12
C ALA A 262 2.67 17.84 8.04
N LEU A 263 2.85 18.50 9.19
CA LEU A 263 3.54 19.79 9.30
C LEU A 263 5.03 19.66 8.98
N LEU A 264 5.58 18.46 9.17
CA LEU A 264 6.97 18.13 8.87
C LEU A 264 7.05 17.34 7.57
N ASN A 265 7.90 17.78 6.65
CA ASN A 265 8.33 16.96 5.53
C ASN A 265 9.41 15.97 6.00
N THR A 266 9.04 14.71 6.21
CA THR A 266 9.98 13.64 6.59
C THR A 266 10.83 13.12 5.42
N GLY A 267 10.51 13.53 4.19
CA GLY A 267 11.16 13.09 2.96
C GLY A 267 10.49 11.92 2.26
N THR A 268 9.20 11.65 2.52
CA THR A 268 8.41 10.59 1.85
C THR A 268 8.47 10.70 0.33
N PHE A 269 8.12 11.87 -0.22
CA PHE A 269 8.18 12.11 -1.66
C PHE A 269 9.60 11.92 -2.20
N ALA A 270 10.61 12.48 -1.53
CA ALA A 270 11.99 12.38 -1.94
C ALA A 270 12.47 10.91 -1.98
N ALA A 271 12.10 10.10 -0.99
CA ALA A 271 12.43 8.68 -0.94
C ALA A 271 11.76 7.89 -2.08
N LEU A 272 10.47 8.14 -2.34
CA LEU A 272 9.73 7.47 -3.42
C LEU A 272 10.23 7.89 -4.80
N ARG A 273 10.52 9.17 -5.01
CA ARG A 273 11.13 9.66 -6.25
C ARG A 273 12.51 9.03 -6.48
N ALA A 274 13.34 8.92 -5.44
CA ALA A 274 14.65 8.26 -5.53
C ALA A 274 14.54 6.76 -5.86
N LEU A 275 13.44 6.10 -5.48
CA LEU A 275 13.10 4.73 -5.88
C LEU A 275 12.68 4.60 -7.35
N GLY A 276 12.32 5.70 -8.01
CA GLY A 276 11.75 5.69 -9.36
C GLY A 276 10.23 5.50 -9.39
N VAL A 277 9.54 5.82 -8.29
CA VAL A 277 8.06 5.86 -8.25
C VAL A 277 7.54 6.91 -9.21
N GLN A 278 6.57 6.51 -10.03
CA GLN A 278 5.98 7.32 -11.09
C GLN A 278 4.69 8.01 -10.64
N SER A 279 3.97 7.40 -9.70
CA SER A 279 2.76 7.98 -9.15
C SER A 279 2.57 7.67 -7.67
N ILE A 280 2.05 8.65 -6.94
CA ILE A 280 1.66 8.57 -5.53
C ILE A 280 0.17 8.93 -5.45
N TYR A 281 -0.59 8.06 -4.80
CA TYR A 281 -2.04 8.21 -4.62
C TYR A 281 -2.37 8.38 -3.13
N SER A 282 -3.24 9.33 -2.82
CA SER A 282 -3.69 9.64 -1.46
C SER A 282 -5.20 9.78 -1.33
N GLY A 283 -5.70 9.75 -0.10
CA GLY A 283 -7.09 9.97 0.30
C GLY A 283 -7.16 11.12 1.29
N HIS A 284 -7.83 10.92 2.42
CA HIS A 284 -7.84 11.78 3.62
C HIS A 284 -8.60 13.11 3.48
N ASP A 285 -8.41 13.85 2.39
CA ASP A 285 -9.14 15.09 2.12
C ASP A 285 -10.34 14.80 1.21
N HIS A 286 -11.54 14.79 1.79
CA HIS A 286 -12.75 14.21 1.24
C HIS A 286 -13.32 14.89 -0.01
N SER A 287 -12.96 16.15 -0.21
CA SER A 287 -13.44 17.04 -1.27
C SER A 287 -12.38 17.24 -2.36
N ASN A 288 -11.22 16.59 -2.24
CA ASN A 288 -10.15 16.63 -3.23
C ASN A 288 -10.28 15.47 -4.21
N ASP A 289 -10.26 15.80 -5.50
CA ASP A 289 -10.29 14.83 -6.60
C ASP A 289 -9.52 15.44 -7.77
N TYR A 290 -8.20 15.24 -7.76
CA TYR A 290 -7.33 15.81 -8.78
C TYR A 290 -6.10 14.96 -9.02
N VAL A 291 -5.49 15.23 -10.17
CA VAL A 291 -4.16 14.72 -10.53
C VAL A 291 -3.27 15.90 -10.93
N GLY A 292 -2.04 15.89 -10.42
CA GLY A 292 -1.00 16.82 -10.80
C GLY A 292 0.34 16.13 -11.01
N GLU A 293 1.33 16.92 -11.37
CA GLU A 293 2.70 16.44 -11.56
C GLU A 293 3.69 17.33 -10.80
N TRP A 294 4.60 16.69 -10.08
CA TRP A 294 5.67 17.35 -9.35
C TRP A 294 6.99 16.64 -9.59
N HIS A 295 7.97 17.36 -10.16
CA HIS A 295 9.31 16.82 -10.48
C HIS A 295 9.31 15.47 -11.21
N GLY A 296 8.39 15.27 -12.16
CA GLY A 296 8.24 14.05 -12.95
C GLY A 296 7.51 12.90 -12.25
N VAL A 297 6.91 13.15 -11.07
CA VAL A 297 6.08 12.19 -10.33
C VAL A 297 4.64 12.69 -10.34
N ARG A 298 3.71 11.81 -10.70
CA ARG A 298 2.27 12.09 -10.62
C ARG A 298 1.81 12.04 -9.17
N LEU A 299 1.09 13.05 -8.72
CA LEU A 299 0.46 13.09 -7.40
C LEU A 299 -1.06 13.16 -7.62
N ALA A 300 -1.80 12.19 -7.09
CA ALA A 300 -3.23 12.08 -7.33
C ALA A 300 -4.00 11.86 -6.03
N TYR A 301 -5.08 12.61 -5.84
CA TYR A 301 -6.09 12.27 -4.84
C TYR A 301 -7.07 11.27 -5.43
N GLY A 302 -7.34 10.21 -4.67
CA GLY A 302 -8.50 9.37 -4.89
C GLY A 302 -9.74 10.10 -4.42
N ARG A 303 -10.77 10.11 -5.26
CA ARG A 303 -12.08 10.64 -4.88
C ARG A 303 -12.63 9.82 -3.71
N LYS A 304 -13.03 10.48 -2.63
CA LYS A 304 -13.83 9.88 -1.56
C LYS A 304 -14.99 9.09 -2.18
N THR A 305 -15.08 7.82 -1.81
CA THR A 305 -16.09 6.93 -2.40
C THR A 305 -17.25 6.65 -1.45
N GLY A 306 -17.05 6.80 -0.14
CA GLY A 306 -18.09 6.54 0.87
C GLY A 306 -19.16 7.61 0.98
N TYR A 307 -20.33 7.19 1.44
CA TYR A 307 -21.40 8.07 1.91
C TYR A 307 -21.27 8.42 3.40
N GLY A 308 -20.31 7.83 4.11
CA GLY A 308 -19.95 8.24 5.47
C GLY A 308 -19.13 9.54 5.46
N SER A 309 -19.21 10.32 6.55
CA SER A 309 -18.54 11.62 6.70
C SER A 309 -18.95 12.67 5.63
N HIS A 310 -18.34 13.85 5.71
CA HIS A 310 -18.54 14.96 4.75
C HIS A 310 -17.78 14.72 3.44
N GLY A 311 -18.07 15.53 2.40
CA GLY A 311 -17.49 15.41 1.05
C GLY A 311 -18.38 14.61 0.11
#